data_AF-A0A520TJU9-F1
#
_entry.id   AF-A0A520TJU9-F1
#
_cell.length_a   1.000
_cell.length_b   1.000
_cell.length_c   1.000
_cell.angle_alpha   90.00
_cell.angle_beta   90.00
_cell.angle_gamma   90.00
#
_symmetry.space_group_name_H-M   'P 1'
#
loop_
_entity.id
_entity.type
_entity.pdbx_description
1 polymer ?
#
loop_
_entity_poly.entity_id
_entity_poly.type
_entity_poly.pdbx_seq_one_letter_code
_entity_poly.pdbx_strand_id
1 'polypeptide(L)'
;MIRKSIYSLLALTIFYFGFVYLVAIGSLGSYEGPGEISNTSTPKEIVSSRIQNQLDDKNKVGINNNKLILFGDLHVHTTYSSDAFLFSLPLMAGEGTHPPADACDFARYCSALDFWSNTDHAEDLTPQDWQEIKDTVRQCNAVSGEGQQDTIAFLGWEWTQVGGFGEQHYGHKNIILKDLEDDKIPARPIAAPQSGFANMPLPAKLGLSALRAFDGRVQDLMTYARDGATIPCESEVSVRDLPNDCREYADNPGVLFDK
;
A
#
# COMPACT_ATOMS: atom_id res chain seq x y z
N MET A 1 -54.71 6.04 7.25
CA MET A 1 -53.35 6.45 7.70
C MET A 1 -52.35 5.30 7.59
N ILE A 2 -52.65 4.12 8.13
CA ILE A 2 -51.77 2.93 8.13
C ILE A 2 -51.19 2.57 6.74
N ARG A 3 -52.02 2.52 5.68
CA ARG A 3 -51.54 2.22 4.32
C ARG A 3 -50.51 3.21 3.78
N LYS A 4 -50.69 4.52 4.05
CA LYS A 4 -49.74 5.55 3.63
C LYS A 4 -48.41 5.39 4.36
N SER A 5 -48.45 5.11 5.66
CA SER A 5 -47.26 4.82 6.46
C SER A 5 -46.50 3.58 5.96
N ILE A 6 -47.21 2.51 5.58
CA ILE A 6 -46.61 1.31 4.99
C ILE A 6 -45.89 1.64 3.67
N TYR A 7 -46.55 2.37 2.77
CA TYR A 7 -45.92 2.75 1.49
C TYR A 7 -44.70 3.66 1.68
N SER A 8 -44.76 4.60 2.63
CA SER A 8 -43.62 5.46 2.95
C SER A 8 -42.45 4.67 3.51
N LEU A 9 -42.69 3.72 4.43
CA LEU A 9 -41.64 2.87 4.97
C LEU A 9 -41.02 2.01 3.87
N LEU A 10 -41.84 1.38 3.04
CA LEU A 10 -41.35 0.55 1.92
C LEU A 10 -40.51 1.36 0.94
N ALA A 11 -40.94 2.59 0.60
CA ALA A 11 -40.16 3.48 -0.26
C ALA A 11 -38.80 3.82 0.38
N LEU A 12 -38.77 4.21 1.65
CA LEU A 12 -37.53 4.51 2.38
C LEU A 12 -36.58 3.30 2.41
N THR A 13 -37.11 2.11 2.64
CA THR A 13 -36.34 0.87 2.62
C THR A 13 -35.73 0.62 1.23
N ILE A 14 -36.51 0.78 0.17
CA ILE A 14 -36.01 0.64 -1.22
C ILE A 14 -34.93 1.66 -1.52
N PHE A 15 -35.13 2.93 -1.14
CA PHE A 15 -34.13 3.99 -1.34
C PHE A 15 -32.84 3.69 -0.57
N TYR A 16 -32.94 3.24 0.68
CA TYR A 16 -31.78 2.89 1.47
C TYR A 16 -31.01 1.71 0.86
N PHE A 17 -31.68 0.63 0.46
CA PHE A 17 -31.00 -0.49 -0.19
C PHE A 17 -30.42 -0.13 -1.56
N GLY A 18 -31.10 0.75 -2.31
CA GLY A 18 -30.55 1.32 -3.54
C GLY A 18 -29.28 2.13 -3.29
N PHE A 19 -29.27 2.95 -2.23
CA PHE A 19 -28.09 3.70 -1.81
C PHE A 19 -26.95 2.78 -1.35
N VAL A 20 -27.23 1.79 -0.50
CA VAL A 20 -26.24 0.78 -0.06
C VAL A 20 -25.66 0.02 -1.27
N TYR A 21 -26.48 -0.30 -2.27
CA TYR A 21 -25.98 -0.93 -3.49
C TYR A 21 -25.00 -0.02 -4.25
N LEU A 22 -25.30 1.28 -4.39
CA LEU A 22 -24.38 2.26 -5.01
C LEU A 22 -23.06 2.39 -4.23
N VAL A 23 -23.12 2.36 -2.90
CA VAL A 23 -21.92 2.31 -2.06
C VAL A 23 -21.14 1.02 -2.33
N ALA A 24 -21.80 -0.14 -2.31
CA ALA A 24 -21.16 -1.46 -2.42
C ALA A 24 -20.48 -1.72 -3.77
N ILE A 25 -20.94 -1.09 -4.85
CA ILE A 25 -20.28 -1.14 -6.17
C ILE A 25 -19.16 -0.10 -6.31
N GLY A 26 -18.90 0.69 -5.27
CA GLY A 26 -17.86 1.71 -5.26
C GLY A 26 -18.16 2.93 -6.13
N SER A 27 -19.43 3.30 -6.36
CA SER A 27 -19.75 4.43 -7.25
C SER A 27 -19.76 5.79 -6.53
N LEU A 28 -19.64 5.81 -5.21
CA LEU A 28 -19.86 7.00 -4.38
C LEU A 28 -18.63 7.48 -3.61
N GLY A 29 -17.60 6.64 -3.47
CA GLY A 29 -16.35 7.03 -2.80
C GLY A 29 -15.39 7.76 -3.73
N SER A 30 -14.33 8.29 -3.15
CA SER A 30 -13.27 9.01 -3.85
C SER A 30 -12.00 8.17 -3.94
N TYR A 31 -11.18 8.46 -4.96
CA TYR A 31 -9.81 7.97 -5.03
C TYR A 31 -8.96 8.65 -3.95
N GLU A 32 -8.11 7.87 -3.29
CA GLU A 32 -7.15 8.36 -2.31
C GLU A 32 -5.78 8.44 -2.99
N GLY A 33 -5.24 9.66 -3.12
CA GLY A 33 -3.94 9.88 -3.75
C GLY A 33 -2.77 9.70 -2.79
N PRO A 34 -1.52 9.95 -3.25
CA PRO A 34 -0.32 9.51 -2.54
C PRO A 34 0.05 10.41 -1.36
N GLY A 35 -0.70 11.50 -1.14
CA GLY A 35 -0.36 12.55 -0.18
C GLY A 35 0.73 13.48 -0.70
N GLU A 36 1.28 14.31 0.20
CA GLU A 36 2.36 15.25 -0.10
C GLU A 36 3.50 15.07 0.90
N ILE A 37 4.71 14.82 0.42
CA ILE A 37 5.90 14.67 1.27
C ILE A 37 6.31 16.05 1.82
N SER A 38 6.72 16.09 3.09
CA SER A 38 7.35 17.28 3.66
C SER A 38 8.70 17.57 2.99
N ASN A 39 8.78 18.72 2.32
CA ASN A 39 9.93 19.19 1.53
C ASN A 39 11.16 19.62 2.35
N THR A 40 11.11 19.53 3.68
CA THR A 40 12.24 19.89 4.54
C THR A 40 13.10 18.65 4.76
N SER A 41 14.44 18.73 4.66
CA SER A 41 15.30 17.61 5.06
C SER A 41 15.51 17.60 6.58
N THR A 42 15.81 16.45 7.20
CA THR A 42 16.35 16.48 8.57
C THR A 42 17.64 17.31 8.57
N PRO A 43 17.84 18.22 9.55
CA PRO A 43 19.06 19.03 9.62
C PRO A 43 20.32 18.16 9.59
N LYS A 44 21.29 18.55 8.75
CA LYS A 44 22.55 17.80 8.55
C LYS A 44 23.32 17.60 9.85
N GLU A 45 23.22 18.55 10.77
CA GLU A 45 23.84 18.50 12.09
C GLU A 45 23.28 17.35 12.94
N ILE A 46 21.98 17.08 12.84
CA ILE A 46 21.32 15.96 13.54
C ILE A 46 21.80 14.64 12.94
N VAL A 47 21.79 14.50 11.62
CA VAL A 47 22.26 13.28 10.92
C VAL A 47 23.74 13.01 11.23
N SER A 48 24.59 14.05 11.16
CA SER A 48 26.02 13.95 11.47
C SER A 48 26.26 13.57 12.93
N SER A 49 25.48 14.13 13.86
CA SER A 49 25.57 13.81 15.29
C SER A 49 25.24 12.34 15.56
N ARG A 50 24.20 11.77 14.91
CA ARG A 50 23.87 10.34 15.03
C ARG A 50 25.04 9.45 14.60
N ILE A 51 25.65 9.77 13.46
CA ILE A 51 26.81 9.03 12.94
C ILE A 51 28.00 9.15 13.89
N GLN A 52 28.31 10.36 14.35
CA GLN A 52 29.43 10.58 15.28
C GLN A 52 29.25 9.82 16.60
N ASN A 53 28.03 9.81 17.16
CA ASN A 53 27.72 9.05 18.37
C ASN A 53 28.01 7.55 18.18
N GLN A 54 27.59 6.95 17.05
CA GLN A 54 27.92 5.55 16.76
C GLN A 54 29.43 5.32 16.64
N LEU A 55 30.16 6.22 15.97
CA LEU A 55 31.62 6.12 15.84
C LEU A 55 32.32 6.22 17.20
N ASP A 56 31.87 7.12 18.07
CA ASP A 56 32.41 7.29 19.42
C ASP A 56 32.14 6.08 20.30
N ASP A 57 30.93 5.52 20.26
CA ASP A 57 30.58 4.31 21.01
C ASP A 57 31.38 3.10 20.52
N LYS A 58 31.56 2.98 19.20
CA LYS A 58 32.40 1.95 18.58
C LYS A 58 33.86 2.04 19.08
N ASN A 59 34.40 3.26 19.21
CA ASN A 59 35.73 3.49 19.77
C ASN A 59 35.82 3.08 21.25
N LYS A 60 34.78 3.36 22.06
CA LYS A 60 34.73 2.96 23.48
C LYS A 60 34.79 1.44 23.67
N VAL A 61 34.20 0.66 22.75
CA VAL A 61 34.20 -0.81 22.80
C VAL A 61 35.35 -1.46 22.01
N GLY A 62 36.31 -0.67 21.49
CA GLY A 62 37.51 -1.16 20.83
C GLY A 62 37.30 -1.76 19.43
N ILE A 63 36.22 -1.41 18.73
CA ILE A 63 35.96 -1.87 17.35
C ILE A 63 36.62 -0.91 16.35
N ASN A 64 37.54 -1.42 15.52
CA ASN A 64 38.30 -0.60 14.56
C ASN A 64 37.95 -0.92 13.10
N ASN A 65 36.82 -0.42 12.62
CA ASN A 65 36.38 -0.47 11.21
C ASN A 65 35.44 0.72 10.90
N ASN A 66 35.01 0.91 9.64
CA ASN A 66 34.12 2.03 9.25
C ASN A 66 32.64 1.65 9.12
N LYS A 67 32.21 0.51 9.69
CA LYS A 67 30.81 0.07 9.61
C LYS A 67 29.93 0.88 10.56
N LEU A 68 28.71 1.16 10.13
CA LEU A 68 27.62 1.73 10.92
C LEU A 68 26.50 0.70 11.04
N ILE A 69 25.74 0.75 12.13
CA ILE A 69 24.50 0.00 12.26
C ILE A 69 23.39 0.88 11.73
N LEU A 70 22.61 0.33 10.79
CA LEU A 70 21.44 0.98 10.23
C LEU A 70 20.19 0.23 10.70
N PHE A 71 19.18 0.97 11.13
CA PHE A 71 17.87 0.46 11.52
C PHE A 71 16.83 0.91 10.50
N GLY A 72 16.04 -0.04 10.02
CA GLY A 72 15.05 0.25 9.00
C GLY A 72 13.91 -0.75 9.00
N ASP A 73 12.91 -0.47 8.16
CA ASP A 73 11.69 -1.25 8.04
C ASP A 73 11.43 -1.65 6.57
N LEU A 74 11.52 -2.94 6.27
CA LEU A 74 11.34 -3.47 4.91
C LEU A 74 9.93 -4.02 4.68
N HIS A 75 8.97 -3.72 5.56
CA HIS A 75 7.59 -4.19 5.45
C HIS A 75 6.61 -3.09 5.87
N VAL A 76 6.38 -2.12 4.98
CA VAL A 76 5.50 -0.97 5.23
C VAL A 76 4.30 -1.00 4.30
N HIS A 77 3.11 -0.94 4.89
CA HIS A 77 1.84 -0.78 4.18
C HIS A 77 1.31 0.64 4.37
N THR A 78 0.75 1.17 3.30
CA THR A 78 0.04 2.44 3.22
C THR A 78 -1.42 2.14 2.92
N THR A 79 -2.27 3.16 2.89
CA THR A 79 -3.65 2.99 2.43
C THR A 79 -3.78 2.60 0.96
N TYR A 80 -2.69 2.33 0.24
CA TYR A 80 -2.74 1.64 -1.06
C TYR A 80 -2.82 0.11 -0.92
N SER A 81 -2.61 -0.42 0.29
CA SER A 81 -2.78 -1.83 0.64
C SER A 81 -4.12 -2.09 1.31
N SER A 82 -4.71 -3.26 1.05
CA SER A 82 -6.04 -3.59 1.53
C SER A 82 -6.13 -3.55 3.05
N ASP A 83 -5.24 -4.25 3.74
CA ASP A 83 -5.17 -4.33 5.18
C ASP A 83 -5.09 -2.95 5.86
N ALA A 84 -4.16 -2.10 5.44
CA ALA A 84 -4.00 -0.75 5.94
C ALA A 84 -5.21 0.13 5.63
N PHE A 85 -5.83 0.01 4.45
CA PHE A 85 -7.10 0.69 4.16
C PHE A 85 -8.19 0.22 5.13
N LEU A 86 -8.35 -1.09 5.37
CA LEU A 86 -9.36 -1.60 6.31
C LEU A 86 -9.14 -1.04 7.72
N PHE A 87 -7.89 -1.01 8.19
CA PHE A 87 -7.55 -0.47 9.51
C PHE A 87 -7.65 1.05 9.59
N SER A 88 -7.68 1.76 8.46
CA SER A 88 -7.98 3.21 8.41
C SER A 88 -9.44 3.55 8.75
N LEU A 89 -10.35 2.56 8.71
CA LEU A 89 -11.77 2.81 8.90
C LEU A 89 -12.10 3.19 10.35
N PRO A 90 -13.03 4.14 10.59
CA PRO A 90 -13.53 4.44 11.93
C PRO A 90 -14.15 3.23 12.65
N LEU A 91 -14.66 2.26 11.89
CA LEU A 91 -15.19 1.00 12.45
C LEU A 91 -14.10 0.14 13.11
N MET A 92 -12.86 0.27 12.63
CA MET A 92 -11.67 -0.42 13.17
C MET A 92 -10.92 0.42 14.20
N ALA A 93 -11.52 1.53 14.66
CA ALA A 93 -10.87 2.56 15.46
C ALA A 93 -9.60 3.15 14.80
N GLY A 94 -9.58 3.18 13.47
CA GLY A 94 -8.50 3.79 12.69
C GLY A 94 -8.44 5.30 12.82
N GLU A 95 -7.23 5.85 12.67
CA GLU A 95 -6.96 7.29 12.72
C GLU A 95 -7.23 8.00 11.38
N GLY A 96 -7.47 7.23 10.32
CA GLY A 96 -7.78 7.73 8.99
C GLY A 96 -6.71 7.31 7.97
N THR A 97 -6.60 8.13 6.92
CA THR A 97 -5.70 7.92 5.78
C THR A 97 -4.24 7.96 6.18
N HIS A 98 -3.44 7.06 5.61
CA HIS A 98 -1.98 6.99 5.74
C HIS A 98 -1.36 6.63 4.38
N PRO A 99 -1.31 7.61 3.45
CA PRO A 99 -0.87 7.36 2.08
C PRO A 99 0.66 7.22 1.99
N PRO A 100 1.22 6.84 0.83
CA PRO A 100 2.66 6.69 0.63
C PRO A 100 3.55 7.85 1.14
N ALA A 101 3.11 9.10 1.01
CA ALA A 101 3.85 10.25 1.54
C ALA A 101 3.98 10.23 3.07
N ASP A 102 2.95 9.80 3.80
CA ASP A 102 2.97 9.68 5.26
C ASP A 102 4.02 8.67 5.72
N ALA A 103 4.20 7.56 4.98
CA ALA A 103 5.23 6.57 5.29
C ALA A 103 6.64 7.17 5.22
N CYS A 104 6.92 8.00 4.20
CA CYS A 104 8.19 8.73 4.10
C CYS A 104 8.39 9.66 5.31
N ASP A 105 7.41 10.51 5.63
CA ASP A 105 7.55 11.49 6.70
C ASP A 105 7.60 10.82 8.08
N PHE A 106 6.84 9.75 8.30
CA PHE A 106 6.89 8.97 9.53
C PHE A 106 8.25 8.31 9.72
N ALA A 107 8.81 7.70 8.67
CA ALA A 107 10.14 7.11 8.71
C ALA A 107 11.20 8.16 9.06
N ARG A 108 11.11 9.36 8.48
CA ARG A 108 12.10 10.44 8.67
C ARG A 108 12.01 11.11 10.04
N TYR A 109 10.81 11.45 10.48
CA TYR A 109 10.63 12.33 11.64
C TYR A 109 10.19 11.61 12.91
N CYS A 110 9.31 10.61 12.79
CA CYS A 110 8.71 9.95 13.95
C CYS A 110 9.54 8.76 14.42
N SER A 111 9.95 7.89 13.50
CA SER A 111 10.76 6.71 13.81
C SER A 111 12.25 6.90 13.59
N ALA A 112 12.66 7.93 12.84
CA ALA A 112 14.05 8.22 12.50
C ALA A 112 14.79 6.98 11.92
N LEU A 113 14.14 6.28 10.98
CA LEU A 113 14.68 5.09 10.31
C LEU A 113 15.77 5.48 9.31
N ASP A 114 16.86 4.73 9.29
CA ASP A 114 17.94 4.87 8.31
C ASP A 114 17.50 4.42 6.92
N PHE A 115 16.55 3.48 6.83
CA PHE A 115 15.93 3.05 5.58
C PHE A 115 14.53 2.46 5.77
N TRP A 116 13.72 2.45 4.73
CA TRP A 116 12.44 1.76 4.70
C TRP A 116 12.07 1.30 3.29
N SER A 117 11.09 0.41 3.14
CA SER A 117 10.54 0.04 1.82
C SER A 117 9.03 0.15 1.80
N ASN A 118 8.50 0.76 0.75
CA ASN A 118 7.07 0.63 0.44
C ASN A 118 6.80 -0.80 -0.02
N THR A 119 5.90 -1.52 0.64
CA THR A 119 5.56 -2.91 0.30
C THR A 119 4.06 -3.17 0.36
N ASP A 120 3.26 -2.25 -0.17
CA ASP A 120 1.82 -2.48 -0.36
C ASP A 120 1.57 -3.78 -1.15
N HIS A 121 0.43 -4.41 -0.89
CA HIS A 121 0.02 -5.65 -1.57
C HIS A 121 -0.14 -5.42 -3.07
N ALA A 122 0.63 -6.15 -3.89
CA ALA A 122 0.55 -6.08 -5.35
C ALA A 122 -0.85 -6.41 -5.88
N GLU A 123 -1.63 -7.18 -5.12
CA GLU A 123 -2.96 -7.65 -5.48
C GLU A 123 -4.03 -6.58 -5.38
N ASP A 124 -3.73 -5.43 -4.79
CA ASP A 124 -4.66 -4.31 -4.72
C ASP A 124 -4.23 -3.13 -5.61
N LEU A 125 -2.94 -3.00 -5.88
CA LEU A 125 -2.38 -1.87 -6.64
C LEU A 125 -2.93 -1.79 -8.07
N THR A 126 -3.30 -0.58 -8.47
CA THR A 126 -3.57 -0.21 -9.86
C THR A 126 -2.29 0.28 -10.56
N PRO A 127 -2.28 0.39 -11.90
CA PRO A 127 -1.17 1.02 -12.62
C PRO A 127 -0.90 2.47 -12.18
N GLN A 128 -1.95 3.19 -11.78
CA GLN A 128 -1.82 4.55 -11.25
C GLN A 128 -1.10 4.51 -9.89
N ASP A 129 -1.55 3.65 -8.98
CA ASP A 129 -0.95 3.52 -7.64
C ASP A 129 0.54 3.15 -7.72
N TRP A 130 0.90 2.22 -8.63
CA TRP A 130 2.30 1.86 -8.84
C TRP A 130 3.15 3.04 -9.31
N GLN A 131 2.63 3.83 -10.26
CA GLN A 131 3.33 5.03 -10.72
C GLN A 131 3.51 6.05 -9.58
N GLU A 132 2.48 6.26 -8.78
CA GLU A 132 2.52 7.19 -7.65
C GLU A 132 3.42 6.71 -6.50
N ILE A 133 3.52 5.41 -6.24
CA ILE A 133 4.50 4.84 -5.30
C ILE A 133 5.92 5.08 -5.81
N LYS A 134 6.20 4.82 -7.10
CA LYS A 134 7.52 5.12 -7.69
C LYS A 134 7.88 6.59 -7.50
N ASP A 135 6.95 7.48 -7.76
CA ASP A 135 7.17 8.92 -7.67
C ASP A 135 7.35 9.37 -6.22
N THR A 136 6.58 8.82 -5.28
CA THR A 136 6.73 9.06 -3.83
C THR A 136 8.11 8.61 -3.34
N VAL A 137 8.55 7.40 -3.67
CA VAL A 137 9.87 6.88 -3.25
C VAL A 137 11.00 7.75 -3.80
N ARG A 138 10.91 8.17 -5.07
CA ARG A 138 11.87 9.09 -5.69
C ARG A 138 11.89 10.45 -5.01
N GLN A 139 10.72 11.02 -4.72
CA GLN A 139 10.59 12.30 -4.02
C GLN A 139 11.17 12.22 -2.59
N CYS A 140 10.88 11.14 -1.86
CA CYS A 140 11.41 10.90 -0.51
C CYS A 140 12.95 10.92 -0.50
N ASN A 141 13.55 10.17 -1.43
CA ASN A 141 15.01 10.14 -1.59
C ASN A 141 15.59 11.49 -2.05
N ALA A 142 14.88 12.21 -2.93
CA ALA A 142 15.31 13.54 -3.38
C ALA A 142 15.35 14.55 -2.23
N VAL A 143 14.36 14.54 -1.33
CA VAL A 143 14.31 15.43 -0.16
C VAL A 143 15.36 15.02 0.89
N SER A 144 15.62 13.72 1.06
CA SER A 144 16.69 13.22 1.94
C SER A 144 18.08 13.68 1.48
N GLY A 145 18.24 13.94 0.17
CA GLY A 145 19.42 14.52 -0.45
C GLY A 145 20.46 13.48 -0.87
N GLU A 146 21.64 13.95 -1.27
CA GLU A 146 22.78 13.10 -1.64
C GLU A 146 23.80 13.03 -0.50
N GLY A 147 24.36 11.83 -0.24
CA GLY A 147 25.40 11.62 0.76
C GLY A 147 24.88 11.10 2.10
N GLN A 148 25.05 11.85 3.19
CA GLN A 148 24.49 11.51 4.51
C GLN A 148 22.99 11.81 4.52
N GLN A 149 22.23 10.85 4.00
CA GLN A 149 20.77 10.85 3.94
C GLN A 149 20.17 10.67 5.33
N ASP A 150 19.00 11.27 5.55
CA ASP A 150 18.22 11.07 6.78
C ASP A 150 17.42 9.76 6.77
N THR A 151 17.04 9.27 5.59
CA THR A 151 16.50 7.94 5.35
C THR A 151 16.72 7.52 3.89
N ILE A 152 16.69 6.22 3.61
CA ILE A 152 16.68 5.68 2.24
C ILE A 152 15.35 4.96 2.03
N ALA A 153 14.55 5.43 1.07
CA ALA A 153 13.33 4.76 0.65
C ALA A 153 13.62 3.75 -0.48
N PHE A 154 13.21 2.52 -0.29
CA PHE A 154 13.23 1.47 -1.30
C PHE A 154 11.85 1.30 -1.94
N LEU A 155 11.87 1.04 -3.24
CA LEU A 155 10.68 0.66 -3.99
C LEU A 155 10.46 -0.85 -3.81
N GLY A 156 9.23 -1.26 -3.57
CA GLY A 156 8.89 -2.66 -3.41
C GLY A 156 7.39 -2.91 -3.44
N TRP A 157 7.04 -4.17 -3.22
CA TRP A 157 5.66 -4.64 -3.01
C TRP A 157 5.68 -5.91 -2.16
N GLU A 158 4.54 -6.24 -1.56
CA GLU A 158 4.31 -7.56 -1.00
C GLU A 158 3.54 -8.42 -1.99
N TRP A 159 4.07 -9.61 -2.27
CA TRP A 159 3.37 -10.71 -2.94
C TRP A 159 2.71 -11.57 -1.87
N THR A 160 1.37 -11.63 -1.89
CA THR A 160 0.55 -12.08 -0.77
C THR A 160 -0.27 -13.31 -1.13
N GLN A 161 0.31 -14.50 -0.96
CA GLN A 161 -0.44 -15.74 -1.15
C GLN A 161 -1.04 -16.25 0.16
N VAL A 162 -2.38 -16.21 0.21
CA VAL A 162 -3.16 -16.75 1.31
C VAL A 162 -3.59 -18.17 0.96
N GLY A 163 -3.28 -19.13 1.85
CA GLY A 163 -3.88 -20.46 1.83
C GLY A 163 -5.03 -20.53 2.83
N GLY A 164 -6.10 -21.24 2.47
CA GLY A 164 -7.10 -21.67 3.44
C GLY A 164 -6.51 -22.67 4.45
N PHE A 165 -7.25 -22.95 5.53
CA PHE A 165 -6.83 -23.96 6.50
C PHE A 165 -6.61 -25.32 5.82
N GLY A 166 -5.38 -25.83 5.88
CA GLY A 166 -5.00 -27.12 5.29
C GLY A 166 -4.67 -27.07 3.80
N GLU A 167 -4.77 -25.91 3.16
CA GLU A 167 -4.35 -25.72 1.77
C GLU A 167 -2.86 -25.37 1.71
N GLN A 168 -2.14 -25.93 0.73
CA GLN A 168 -0.74 -25.61 0.55
C GLN A 168 -0.59 -24.20 -0.04
N HIS A 169 0.25 -23.38 0.59
CA HIS A 169 0.59 -22.03 0.12
C HIS A 169 2.03 -21.68 0.49
N TYR A 170 2.57 -20.64 -0.14
CA TYR A 170 3.95 -20.18 0.03
C TYR A 170 4.07 -18.99 0.99
N GLY A 171 2.96 -18.59 1.62
CA GLY A 171 2.87 -17.40 2.46
C GLY A 171 3.14 -16.13 1.67
N HIS A 172 3.61 -15.09 2.36
CA HIS A 172 3.85 -13.80 1.73
C HIS A 172 5.35 -13.57 1.50
N LYS A 173 5.70 -12.68 0.57
CA LYS A 173 7.07 -12.32 0.21
C LYS A 173 7.15 -10.82 -0.06
N ASN A 174 8.08 -10.14 0.58
CA ASN A 174 8.40 -8.75 0.22
C ASN A 174 9.46 -8.74 -0.86
N ILE A 175 9.19 -8.01 -1.93
CA ILE A 175 10.12 -7.76 -3.01
C ILE A 175 10.65 -6.35 -2.80
N ILE A 176 11.96 -6.24 -2.58
CA ILE A 176 12.63 -4.96 -2.39
C ILE A 176 13.56 -4.73 -3.58
N LEU A 177 13.33 -3.63 -4.30
CA LEU A 177 14.10 -3.27 -5.47
C LEU A 177 15.26 -2.35 -5.09
N LYS A 178 16.39 -2.59 -5.76
CA LYS A 178 17.62 -1.82 -5.55
C LYS A 178 17.62 -0.51 -6.33
N ASP A 179 17.12 -0.54 -7.56
CA ASP A 179 17.17 0.57 -8.51
C ASP A 179 15.83 1.32 -8.52
N LEU A 180 15.82 2.54 -9.07
CA LEU A 180 14.63 3.39 -9.18
C LEU A 180 14.40 3.93 -10.60
N GLU A 181 15.33 3.69 -11.51
CA GLU A 181 15.23 4.10 -12.91
C GLU A 181 14.21 3.21 -13.65
N ASP A 182 13.34 3.82 -14.47
CA ASP A 182 12.21 3.12 -15.10
C ASP A 182 12.64 1.93 -15.99
N ASP A 183 13.86 1.93 -16.53
CA ASP A 183 14.41 0.84 -17.34
C ASP A 183 15.03 -0.31 -16.53
N LYS A 184 15.16 -0.13 -15.22
CA LYS A 184 15.74 -1.10 -14.28
C LYS A 184 14.75 -1.68 -13.27
N ILE A 185 13.52 -1.19 -13.26
CA ILE A 185 12.45 -1.65 -12.38
C ILE A 185 11.31 -2.26 -13.20
N PRO A 186 10.49 -3.15 -12.61
CA PRO A 186 9.31 -3.67 -13.28
C PRO A 186 8.31 -2.56 -13.64
N ALA A 187 7.70 -2.70 -14.81
CA ALA A 187 6.63 -1.79 -15.24
C ALA A 187 5.37 -1.88 -14.34
N ARG A 188 5.23 -2.97 -13.58
CA ARG A 188 4.16 -3.25 -12.62
C ARG A 188 4.64 -4.23 -11.54
N PRO A 189 4.03 -4.24 -10.36
CA PRO A 189 4.25 -5.30 -9.38
C PRO A 189 3.63 -6.61 -9.84
N ILE A 190 4.15 -7.74 -9.33
CA ILE A 190 3.65 -9.08 -9.63
C ILE A 190 2.85 -9.58 -8.43
N ALA A 191 1.59 -9.90 -8.66
CA ALA A 191 0.62 -10.34 -7.68
C ALA A 191 0.64 -11.85 -7.45
N ALA A 192 0.24 -12.29 -6.26
CA ALA A 192 -0.17 -13.66 -5.99
C ALA A 192 -1.60 -13.91 -6.50
N PRO A 193 -1.96 -15.16 -6.83
CA PRO A 193 -3.34 -15.49 -7.17
C PRO A 193 -4.27 -15.30 -5.98
N GLN A 194 -5.48 -14.79 -6.26
CA GLN A 194 -6.65 -14.89 -5.37
C GLN A 194 -6.56 -14.21 -3.99
N SER A 195 -5.92 -13.05 -3.88
CA SER A 195 -5.94 -12.20 -2.67
C SER A 195 -6.37 -10.76 -2.97
N GLY A 196 -6.56 -9.94 -1.93
CA GLY A 196 -6.95 -8.52 -2.03
C GLY A 196 -8.45 -8.20 -1.93
N PHE A 197 -8.78 -6.94 -1.67
CA PHE A 197 -10.18 -6.47 -1.51
C PHE A 197 -10.96 -6.46 -2.82
N ALA A 198 -10.26 -6.37 -3.95
CA ALA A 198 -10.87 -6.46 -5.27
C ALA A 198 -11.71 -7.74 -5.44
N ASN A 199 -11.27 -8.84 -4.82
CA ASN A 199 -11.91 -10.15 -4.87
C ASN A 199 -13.02 -10.34 -3.81
N MET A 200 -13.35 -9.32 -3.00
CA MET A 200 -14.42 -9.42 -2.01
C MET A 200 -15.78 -9.72 -2.69
N PRO A 201 -16.52 -10.75 -2.24
CA PRO A 201 -17.79 -11.11 -2.85
C PRO A 201 -18.87 -10.05 -2.58
N LEU A 202 -19.78 -9.85 -3.53
CA LEU A 202 -20.83 -8.82 -3.45
C LEU A 202 -21.65 -8.85 -2.13
N PRO A 203 -22.05 -10.00 -1.57
CA PRO A 203 -22.73 -10.03 -0.27
C PRO A 203 -21.90 -9.43 0.87
N ALA A 204 -20.57 -9.63 0.86
CA ALA A 204 -19.68 -9.03 1.85
C ALA A 204 -19.55 -7.52 1.64
N LYS A 205 -19.42 -7.06 0.38
CA LYS A 205 -19.45 -5.62 0.03
C LYS A 205 -20.74 -4.97 0.53
N LEU A 206 -21.90 -5.55 0.20
CA LEU A 206 -23.21 -5.08 0.67
C LEU A 206 -23.33 -5.06 2.20
N GLY A 207 -22.82 -6.08 2.89
CA GLY A 207 -22.83 -6.15 4.35
C GLY A 207 -22.03 -5.02 4.98
N LEU A 208 -20.80 -4.81 4.52
CA LEU A 208 -19.94 -3.74 5.03
C LEU A 208 -20.51 -2.35 4.71
N SER A 209 -21.00 -2.15 3.48
CA SER A 209 -21.67 -0.90 3.08
C SER A 209 -22.94 -0.62 3.89
N ALA A 210 -23.73 -1.64 4.25
CA ALA A 210 -24.94 -1.43 5.04
C ALA A 210 -24.64 -0.96 6.48
N LEU A 211 -23.55 -1.44 7.10
CA LEU A 211 -23.19 -1.08 8.48
C LEU A 211 -22.96 0.43 8.66
N ARG A 212 -22.35 1.08 7.66
CA ARG A 212 -21.91 2.48 7.70
C ARG A 212 -22.03 3.15 6.33
N ALA A 213 -23.21 3.06 5.69
CA ALA A 213 -23.42 3.52 4.31
C ALA A 213 -23.10 5.01 4.05
N PHE A 214 -23.24 5.84 5.08
CA PHE A 214 -22.98 7.29 5.01
C PHE A 214 -21.56 7.68 5.44
N ASP A 215 -20.71 6.71 5.77
CA ASP A 215 -19.31 6.94 6.13
C ASP A 215 -18.47 7.04 4.85
N GLY A 216 -17.83 8.20 4.65
CA GLY A 216 -17.01 8.47 3.47
C GLY A 216 -15.88 7.44 3.31
N ARG A 217 -15.24 6.99 4.40
CA ARG A 217 -14.16 6.00 4.31
C ARG A 217 -14.64 4.63 3.85
N VAL A 218 -15.86 4.25 4.21
CA VAL A 218 -16.47 3.01 3.71
C VAL A 218 -16.81 3.13 2.23
N GLN A 219 -17.25 4.31 1.78
CA GLN A 219 -17.48 4.58 0.37
C GLN A 219 -16.15 4.52 -0.41
N ASP A 220 -15.09 5.15 0.12
CA ASP A 220 -13.75 5.15 -0.46
C ASP A 220 -13.18 3.72 -0.54
N LEU A 221 -13.35 2.89 0.51
CA LEU A 221 -12.94 1.48 0.47
C LEU A 221 -13.63 0.70 -0.64
N MET A 222 -14.90 0.97 -0.92
CA MET A 222 -15.62 0.30 -2.01
C MET A 222 -15.16 0.80 -3.37
N THR A 223 -14.81 2.09 -3.49
CA THR A 223 -14.16 2.65 -4.68
C THR A 223 -12.79 2.01 -4.89
N TYR A 224 -11.95 1.92 -3.85
CA TYR A 224 -10.68 1.20 -3.84
C TYR A 224 -10.83 -0.25 -4.31
N ALA A 225 -11.80 -0.99 -3.75
CA ALA A 225 -12.06 -2.37 -4.13
C ALA A 225 -12.58 -2.53 -5.57
N ARG A 226 -13.19 -1.48 -6.15
CA ARG A 226 -13.60 -1.44 -7.56
C ARG A 226 -12.39 -1.15 -8.45
N ASP A 227 -11.57 -0.17 -8.08
CA ASP A 227 -10.46 0.31 -8.88
C ASP A 227 -9.30 -0.71 -8.92
N GLY A 228 -9.06 -1.41 -7.81
CA GLY A 228 -8.13 -2.53 -7.73
C GLY A 228 -8.56 -3.77 -8.53
N ALA A 229 -9.77 -3.82 -9.09
CA ALA A 229 -10.20 -4.89 -9.98
C ALA A 229 -9.66 -4.64 -11.40
N THR A 230 -8.71 -5.46 -11.83
CA THR A 230 -8.08 -5.34 -13.16
C THR A 230 -8.01 -6.70 -13.86
N ILE A 231 -7.80 -6.66 -15.18
CA ILE A 231 -7.74 -7.84 -16.02
C ILE A 231 -6.36 -8.50 -15.83
N PRO A 232 -6.30 -9.84 -15.64
CA PRO A 232 -5.03 -10.56 -15.63
C PRO A 232 -4.26 -10.37 -16.93
N CYS A 233 -2.94 -10.23 -16.83
CA CYS A 233 -2.06 -10.22 -17.99
C CYS A 233 -2.09 -11.54 -18.76
N GLU A 234 -1.77 -11.49 -20.06
CA GLU A 234 -1.63 -12.69 -20.88
C GLU A 234 -0.53 -13.61 -20.33
N SER A 235 -0.82 -14.90 -20.27
CA SER A 235 0.14 -15.90 -19.79
C SER A 235 1.24 -16.15 -20.83
N GLU A 236 2.43 -16.55 -20.36
CA GLU A 236 3.58 -16.92 -21.22
C GLU A 236 4.17 -15.78 -22.08
N VAL A 237 3.77 -14.53 -21.84
CA VAL A 237 4.39 -13.33 -22.43
C VAL A 237 5.49 -12.82 -21.48
N SER A 238 6.61 -12.35 -22.04
CA SER A 238 7.69 -11.76 -21.24
C SER A 238 7.18 -10.54 -20.47
N VAL A 239 7.65 -10.36 -19.23
CA VAL A 239 7.26 -9.24 -18.35
C VAL A 239 7.45 -7.88 -19.00
N ARG A 240 8.43 -7.76 -19.90
CA ARG A 240 8.77 -6.52 -20.62
C ARG A 240 7.86 -6.23 -21.80
N ASP A 241 7.17 -7.24 -22.31
CA ASP A 241 6.30 -7.13 -23.49
C ASP A 241 4.81 -7.03 -23.12
N LEU A 242 4.48 -7.18 -21.83
CA LEU A 242 3.10 -7.05 -21.33
C LEU A 242 2.61 -5.59 -21.32
N PRO A 243 1.30 -5.34 -21.48
CA PRO A 243 0.72 -3.98 -21.50
C PRO A 243 0.53 -3.41 -20.09
N ASN A 244 0.78 -2.12 -19.85
CA ASN A 244 0.83 -1.55 -18.48
C ASN A 244 -0.49 -1.54 -17.69
N ASP A 245 -1.61 -1.90 -18.33
CA ASP A 245 -2.97 -1.86 -17.77
C ASP A 245 -3.52 -3.23 -17.34
N CYS A 246 -2.65 -4.23 -17.15
CA CYS A 246 -3.03 -5.55 -16.63
C CYS A 246 -2.30 -5.90 -15.33
N ARG A 247 -2.87 -6.82 -14.53
CA ARG A 247 -2.20 -7.38 -13.35
C ARG A 247 -1.48 -8.66 -13.70
N GLU A 248 -0.17 -8.64 -13.49
CA GLU A 248 0.67 -9.81 -13.67
C GLU A 248 0.63 -10.68 -12.42
N TYR A 249 0.56 -11.99 -12.62
CA TYR A 249 0.49 -12.96 -11.54
C TYR A 249 1.65 -13.95 -11.61
N ALA A 250 2.09 -14.40 -10.42
CA ALA A 250 2.99 -15.54 -10.27
C ALA A 250 2.40 -16.51 -9.25
N ASP A 251 2.17 -17.77 -9.65
CA ASP A 251 1.50 -18.77 -8.80
C ASP A 251 2.37 -19.29 -7.65
N ASN A 252 3.70 -19.13 -7.75
CA ASN A 252 4.65 -19.57 -6.75
C ASN A 252 5.92 -18.71 -6.77
N PRO A 253 6.74 -18.77 -5.71
CA PRO A 253 7.97 -17.99 -5.60
C PRO A 253 9.02 -18.25 -6.69
N GLY A 254 9.02 -19.45 -7.30
CA GLY A 254 9.94 -19.76 -8.41
C GLY A 254 9.57 -18.95 -9.66
N VAL A 255 8.29 -18.97 -10.05
CA VAL A 255 7.78 -18.16 -11.16
C VAL A 255 7.94 -16.66 -10.87
N LEU A 256 7.74 -16.24 -9.63
CA LEU A 256 7.98 -14.85 -9.21
C LEU A 256 9.44 -14.44 -9.38
N PHE A 257 10.39 -15.34 -9.09
CA PHE A 257 11.82 -15.08 -9.22
C PHE A 257 12.31 -15.08 -10.67
N ASP A 258 11.71 -15.91 -11.52
CA ASP A 258 12.08 -16.04 -12.94
C ASP A 258 11.57 -14.86 -13.79
N LYS A 259 10.55 -14.16 -13.32
CA LYS A 259 9.96 -12.96 -13.94
C LYS A 259 10.82 -11.72 -13.67
#